data_AF-A0A1V5H9D4-F1
#
_entry.id   AF-A0A1V5H9D4-F1
#
_cell.length_a   1.000
_cell.length_b   1.000
_cell.length_c   1.000
_cell.angle_alpha   90.00
_cell.angle_beta   90.00
_cell.angle_gamma   90.00
#
_symmetry.space_group_name_H-M   'P 1'
#
loop_
_entity.id
_entity.type
_entity.pdbx_description
1 polymer ?
#
loop_
_entity_poly.entity_id
_entity_poly.type
_entity_poly.pdbx_seq_one_letter_code
_entity_poly.pdbx_strand_id
1 'polypeptide(L)'
;MAKWRCGGCGYIWDGESAPAVCPKCGAPKEKFERLDEAAANLVERSRHTNCLHARVVSLAREIEALCNEGIKDNLDPGCVDVFNKSRAHAWDMMKLSMTEMMGHMKKNKWG
;
A
#
# COMPACT_ATOMS: atom_id res chain seq x y z
N MET A 1 19.12 7.19 -6.71
CA MET A 1 19.90 5.93 -6.80
C MET A 1 19.32 5.05 -7.89
N ALA A 2 20.14 4.21 -8.54
CA ALA A 2 19.64 3.24 -9.52
C ALA A 2 18.74 2.19 -8.86
N LYS A 3 17.86 1.57 -9.67
CA LYS A 3 16.91 0.56 -9.22
C LYS A 3 17.17 -0.76 -9.90
N TRP A 4 17.16 -1.83 -9.11
CA TRP A 4 17.41 -3.19 -9.57
C TRP A 4 16.24 -4.07 -9.20
N ARG A 5 15.61 -4.68 -10.20
CA ARG A 5 14.49 -5.60 -10.01
C ARG A 5 14.98 -7.04 -10.02
N CYS A 6 14.67 -7.79 -8.98
CA CYS A 6 14.88 -9.24 -8.96
C CYS A 6 13.93 -9.90 -9.95
N GLY A 7 14.45 -10.57 -10.99
CA GLY A 7 13.67 -11.34 -11.96
C GLY A 7 12.97 -12.56 -11.35
N GLY A 8 13.43 -13.04 -10.18
CA GLY A 8 12.81 -14.18 -9.49
C GLY A 8 11.52 -13.83 -8.73
N CYS A 9 11.49 -12.69 -8.03
CA CYS A 9 10.37 -12.35 -7.12
C CYS A 9 9.86 -10.91 -7.21
N GLY A 10 10.42 -10.11 -8.12
CA GLY A 10 10.05 -8.72 -8.37
C GLY A 10 10.55 -7.68 -7.36
N TYR A 11 11.33 -8.07 -6.35
CA TYR A 11 11.85 -7.14 -5.33
C TYR A 11 12.69 -6.03 -5.97
N ILE A 12 12.49 -4.78 -5.55
CA ILE A 12 13.25 -3.62 -6.04
C ILE A 12 14.29 -3.20 -5.00
N TRP A 13 15.56 -3.28 -5.38
CA TRP A 13 16.69 -2.77 -4.61
C TRP A 13 17.10 -1.38 -5.08
N ASP A 14 17.29 -0.46 -4.14
CA ASP A 14 17.84 0.88 -4.40
C ASP A 14 19.33 0.90 -4.08
N GLY A 15 20.17 1.14 -5.09
CA GLY A 15 21.60 1.21 -4.91
C GLY A 15 22.36 1.38 -6.22
N GLU A 16 23.64 1.70 -6.12
CA GLU A 16 24.51 1.84 -7.29
C GLU A 16 24.66 0.53 -8.08
N SER A 17 24.62 -0.62 -7.38
CA SER A 17 24.59 -1.95 -7.98
C SER A 17 23.60 -2.89 -7.28
N ALA A 18 23.23 -3.98 -7.96
CA ALA A 18 22.38 -5.02 -7.41
C ALA A 18 23.03 -5.70 -6.18
N PRO A 19 22.22 -6.14 -5.19
CA PRO A 19 22.73 -6.81 -4.01
C PRO A 19 23.26 -8.20 -4.37
N ALA A 20 24.17 -8.75 -3.55
CA ALA A 20 24.73 -10.09 -3.78
C ALA A 20 23.64 -11.18 -3.74
N VAL A 21 22.67 -11.04 -2.84
CA VAL A 21 21.57 -11.97 -2.62
C VAL A 21 20.28 -11.16 -2.45
N CYS A 22 19.20 -11.60 -3.10
CA CYS A 22 17.88 -11.00 -2.95
C CYS A 22 17.37 -11.21 -1.52
N PRO A 23 17.01 -10.15 -0.77
CA PRO A 23 16.56 -10.28 0.62
C PRO A 23 15.19 -10.96 0.76
N LYS A 24 14.38 -10.97 -0.31
CA LYS A 24 13.05 -11.60 -0.30
C LYS A 24 13.09 -13.09 -0.62
N CYS A 25 13.85 -13.51 -1.64
CA CYS A 25 13.79 -14.88 -2.17
C CYS A 25 15.13 -15.61 -2.26
N GLY A 26 16.25 -14.98 -1.88
CA GLY A 26 17.58 -15.60 -1.92
C GLY A 26 18.20 -15.72 -3.32
N ALA A 27 17.54 -15.23 -4.38
CA ALA A 27 18.11 -15.26 -5.74
C ALA A 27 19.45 -14.50 -5.81
N PRO A 28 20.42 -14.98 -6.60
CA PRO A 28 21.74 -14.36 -6.68
C PRO A 28 21.71 -13.06 -7.52
N LYS A 29 22.79 -12.27 -7.44
CA LYS A 29 22.92 -10.96 -8.08
C LYS A 29 22.60 -10.96 -9.58
N GLU A 30 22.94 -12.03 -10.29
CA GLU A 30 22.77 -12.16 -11.75
C GLU A 30 21.29 -12.23 -12.16
N LYS A 31 20.39 -12.52 -11.21
CA LYS A 31 18.94 -12.48 -11.44
C LYS A 31 18.37 -11.07 -11.35
N PHE A 32 19.16 -10.05 -11.04
CA PHE A 32 18.71 -8.67 -11.00
C PHE A 32 18.90 -7.96 -12.33
N GLU A 33 17.87 -7.22 -12.74
CA GLU A 33 17.90 -6.35 -13.91
C GLU A 33 17.83 -4.90 -13.47
N ARG A 34 18.70 -4.05 -14.01
CA ARG A 34 18.63 -2.60 -13.77
C ARG A 34 17.44 -2.04 -14.52
N LEU A 35 16.61 -1.27 -13.83
CA LEU A 35 15.52 -0.54 -14.44
C LEU A 35 16.05 0.68 -15.20
N ASP A 36 15.42 0.99 -16.33
CA ASP A 36 15.60 2.27 -17.00
C ASP A 36 15.01 3.42 -16.17
N GLU A 37 15.30 4.66 -16.57
CA GLU A 37 14.90 5.85 -15.83
C GLU A 37 13.38 6.01 -15.76
N ALA A 38 12.65 5.67 -16.82
CA ALA A 38 11.19 5.79 -16.86
C ALA A 38 10.53 4.81 -15.88
N ALA A 39 10.97 3.55 -15.88
CA ALA A 39 10.52 2.54 -14.95
C ALA A 39 10.93 2.87 -13.51
N ALA A 40 12.15 3.37 -13.30
CA ALA A 40 12.63 3.79 -11.99
C ALA A 40 11.78 4.93 -11.40
N ASN A 41 11.46 5.94 -12.21
CA ASN A 41 10.58 7.05 -11.83
C ASN A 41 9.16 6.58 -11.52
N LEU A 42 8.65 5.63 -12.30
CA LEU A 42 7.33 5.05 -12.04
C LEU A 42 7.29 4.31 -10.71
N VAL A 43 8.33 3.55 -10.36
CA VAL A 43 8.45 2.89 -9.05
C VAL A 43 8.42 3.92 -7.92
N GLU A 44 9.21 5.00 -8.00
CA GLU A 44 9.22 6.04 -6.97
C GLU A 44 7.86 6.71 -6.77
N ARG A 45 7.20 7.08 -7.88
CA ARG A 45 5.86 7.65 -7.84
C ARG A 45 4.85 6.69 -7.22
N SER A 46 4.99 5.40 -7.51
CA SER A 46 4.09 4.36 -6.99
C SER A 46 4.32 4.10 -5.51
N ARG A 47 5.57 4.08 -5.03
CA ARG A 47 5.89 3.98 -3.61
C ARG A 47 5.23 5.09 -2.82
N HIS A 48 5.37 6.33 -3.30
CA HIS A 48 4.77 7.48 -2.66
C HIS A 48 3.26 7.35 -2.51
N THR A 49 2.54 7.06 -3.59
CA THR A 49 1.07 6.93 -3.53
C THR A 49 0.61 5.68 -2.79
N ASN A 50 1.34 4.56 -2.87
CA ASN A 50 1.05 3.36 -2.08
C ASN A 50 1.18 3.63 -0.59
N CYS A 51 2.19 4.37 -0.14
CA CYS A 51 2.31 4.79 1.26
C CYS A 51 1.13 5.68 1.70
N LEU A 52 0.69 6.61 0.83
CA LEU A 52 -0.48 7.44 1.10
C LEU A 52 -1.76 6.59 1.21
N HIS A 53 -1.99 5.66 0.29
CA HIS A 53 -3.13 4.74 0.34
C HIS A 53 -3.09 3.84 1.59
N ALA A 54 -1.92 3.33 1.98
CA ALA A 54 -1.75 2.58 3.22
C ALA A 54 -2.09 3.43 4.45
N ARG A 55 -1.74 4.72 4.46
CA ARG A 55 -2.12 5.64 5.53
C ARG A 55 -3.62 5.92 5.56
N VAL A 56 -4.27 6.09 4.40
CA VAL A 56 -5.73 6.23 4.32
C VAL A 56 -6.42 4.97 4.88
N VAL A 57 -5.92 3.78 4.55
CA VAL A 57 -6.40 2.51 5.12
C VAL A 57 -6.26 2.51 6.64
N SER A 58 -5.11 2.89 7.19
CA SER A 58 -4.90 2.98 8.65
C SER A 58 -5.91 3.91 9.33
N LEU A 59 -6.07 5.13 8.80
CA LEU A 59 -6.99 6.11 9.36
C LEU A 59 -8.45 5.66 9.28
N ALA A 60 -8.85 5.04 8.16
CA ALA A 60 -10.16 4.44 8.03
C ALA A 60 -10.40 3.34 9.08
N ARG A 61 -9.37 2.54 9.39
CA ARG A 61 -9.45 1.53 10.46
C ARG A 61 -9.58 2.13 11.85
N GLU A 62 -8.87 3.22 12.13
CA GLU A 62 -8.99 3.97 13.39
C GLU A 62 -10.39 4.57 13.54
N ILE A 63 -10.95 5.17 12.48
CA ILE A 63 -12.33 5.68 12.46
C ILE A 63 -13.32 4.56 12.77
N GLU A 64 -13.17 3.39 12.15
CA GLU A 64 -14.06 2.25 12.43
C GLU A 64 -13.97 1.76 13.88
N ALA A 65 -12.78 1.75 14.48
CA ALA A 65 -12.62 1.40 15.90
C ALA A 65 -13.39 2.36 16.80
N LEU A 66 -13.24 3.67 16.59
CA LEU A 66 -13.97 4.70 17.32
C LEU A 66 -15.49 4.60 17.10
N CYS A 67 -15.93 4.31 15.86
CA CYS A 67 -17.35 4.12 15.58
C CYS A 67 -17.91 2.89 16.31
N ASN A 68 -17.15 1.80 16.39
CA ASN A 68 -17.58 0.61 17.14
C ASN A 68 -17.67 0.89 18.65
N GLU A 69 -16.75 1.68 19.22
CA GLU A 69 -16.85 2.15 20.60
C GLU A 69 -18.10 3.01 20.82
N GLY A 70 -18.37 3.97 19.93
CA GLY A 70 -19.56 4.81 20.00
C GLY A 70 -20.88 4.04 19.86
N ILE A 71 -20.93 3.04 18.96
CA ILE A 71 -22.09 2.13 18.83
C ILE A 71 -22.30 1.34 20.13
N LYS A 72 -21.21 0.89 20.77
CA LYS A 72 -21.27 0.13 22.02
C LYS A 72 -21.76 0.99 23.20
N ASP A 73 -21.39 2.27 23.23
CA ASP A 73 -21.84 3.22 24.25
C ASP A 73 -23.37 3.44 24.20
N ASN A 74 -23.96 3.43 23.00
CA ASN A 74 -25.42 3.38 22.79
C ASN A 74 -26.20 4.51 23.50
N LEU A 75 -25.71 5.74 23.41
CA LEU A 75 -26.34 6.93 24.02
C LEU A 75 -27.81 7.10 23.64
N ASP A 76 -28.09 7.11 22.33
CA ASP A 76 -29.44 7.22 21.76
C ASP A 76 -29.47 6.70 20.30
N PRO A 77 -30.66 6.45 19.72
CA PRO A 77 -30.77 5.91 18.36
C PRO A 77 -30.14 6.78 17.27
N GLY A 78 -30.21 8.11 17.39
CA GLY A 78 -29.62 9.03 16.43
C GLY A 78 -28.09 9.02 16.49
N CYS A 79 -27.52 8.99 17.68
CA CYS A 79 -26.09 8.84 17.90
C CYS A 79 -25.56 7.52 17.28
N VAL A 80 -26.24 6.40 17.56
CA VAL A 80 -25.87 5.09 17.01
C VAL A 80 -26.00 5.05 15.49
N ASP A 81 -27.03 5.66 14.91
CA ASP A 81 -27.20 5.75 13.46
C ASP A 81 -26.02 6.49 12.79
N VAL A 82 -25.58 7.62 13.36
CA VAL A 82 -24.42 8.36 12.86
C VAL A 82 -23.15 7.51 12.88
N PHE A 83 -22.86 6.80 13.99
CA PHE A 83 -21.68 5.93 14.05
C PHE A 83 -21.76 4.76 13.07
N ASN A 84 -22.94 4.17 12.86
CA ASN A 84 -23.12 3.12 11.85
C ASN A 84 -22.84 3.63 10.44
N LYS A 85 -23.32 4.82 10.08
CA LYS A 85 -23.06 5.46 8.78
C LYS A 85 -21.58 5.80 8.60
N SER A 86 -20.96 6.46 9.58
CA SER A 86 -19.54 6.80 9.57
C SER A 86 -18.65 5.56 9.44
N ARG A 87 -18.99 4.47 10.13
CA ARG A 87 -18.31 3.18 9.99
C ARG A 87 -18.39 2.64 8.57
N ALA A 88 -19.57 2.68 7.95
CA ALA A 88 -19.75 2.23 6.57
C ALA A 88 -18.92 3.07 5.59
N HIS A 89 -18.88 4.40 5.76
CA HIS A 89 -18.05 5.28 4.94
C HIS A 89 -16.55 5.00 5.11
N ALA A 90 -16.08 4.78 6.34
CA ALA A 90 -14.69 4.41 6.58
C ALA A 90 -14.32 3.09 5.89
N TRP A 91 -15.21 2.09 5.94
CA TRP A 91 -15.02 0.84 5.23
C TRP A 91 -14.91 1.02 3.70
N ASP A 92 -15.73 1.88 3.12
CA ASP A 92 -15.65 2.20 1.69
C ASP A 92 -14.34 2.92 1.33
N MET A 93 -13.91 3.91 2.12
CA MET A 93 -12.62 4.60 1.92
C MET A 93 -11.44 3.63 1.93
N MET A 94 -11.44 2.67 2.87
CA MET A 94 -10.44 1.62 2.94
C MET A 94 -10.42 0.78 1.65
N LYS A 95 -11.57 0.25 1.22
CA LYS A 95 -11.69 -0.58 0.02
C LYS A 95 -11.25 0.15 -1.25
N LEU A 96 -11.61 1.43 -1.40
CA LEU A 96 -11.20 2.23 -2.55
C LEU A 96 -9.67 2.33 -2.64
N SER A 97 -9.00 2.63 -1.52
CA SER A 97 -7.53 2.70 -1.47
C SER A 97 -6.88 1.34 -1.77
N MET A 98 -7.41 0.26 -1.21
CA MET A 98 -6.90 -1.09 -1.50
C MET A 98 -7.08 -1.48 -2.97
N THR A 99 -8.20 -1.09 -3.57
CA THR A 99 -8.50 -1.37 -4.99
C THR A 99 -7.53 -0.63 -5.92
N GLU A 100 -7.21 0.63 -5.63
CA GLU A 100 -6.24 1.39 -6.44
C GLU A 100 -4.83 0.80 -6.30
N MET A 101 -4.40 0.41 -5.09
CA MET A 101 -3.11 -0.27 -4.89
C MET A 101 -3.01 -1.58 -5.70
N MET A 102 -4.10 -2.35 -5.79
CA MET A 102 -4.16 -3.52 -6.67
C MET A 102 -4.02 -3.13 -8.16
N GLY A 103 -4.62 -2.02 -8.57
CA GLY A 103 -4.47 -1.44 -9.90
C GLY A 103 -3.02 -1.04 -10.22
N HIS A 104 -2.32 -0.45 -9.26
CA HIS A 104 -0.89 -0.14 -9.37
C HIS A 104 -0.07 -1.42 -9.61
N MET A 105 -0.27 -2.47 -8.79
CA MET A 105 0.45 -3.75 -8.93
C MET A 105 0.21 -4.41 -10.29
N LYS A 106 -1.05 -4.47 -10.77
CA LYS A 106 -1.37 -5.04 -12.10
C LYS A 106 -0.70 -4.32 -13.26
N LYS A 107 -0.42 -3.02 -13.11
CA LYS A 107 0.23 -2.19 -14.12
C LYS A 107 1.76 -2.13 -13.95
N ASN A 108 2.35 -3.02 -13.14
CA ASN A 108 3.78 -3.00 -12.79
C ASN A 108 4.26 -1.67 -12.18
N LYS A 109 3.34 -0.89 -11.60
CA LYS A 109 3.57 0.36 -10.89
C LYS A 109 3.78 0.05 -9.40
N TRP A 110 4.83 -0.68 -9.06
CA TRP A 110 5.07 -1.10 -7.69
C TRP A 110 6.56 -1.31 -7.40
N GLY A 111 6.92 -1.23 -6.12
CA GLY A 111 8.25 -1.49 -5.59
C GLY A 111 8.39 -0.94 -4.18
#